data_AF-A0A8H7TWH6-F1
#
_entry.id   AF-A0A8H7TWH6-F1
#
_cell.length_a   1.000
_cell.length_b   1.000
_cell.length_c   1.000
_cell.angle_alpha   90.00
_cell.angle_beta   90.00
_cell.angle_gamma   90.00
#
_symmetry.space_group_name_H-M   'P 1'
#
loop_
_entity.id
_entity.type
_entity.pdbx_description
1 polymer ?
#
loop_
_entity_poly.entity_id
_entity_poly.type
_entity_poly.pdbx_seq_one_letter_code
_entity_poly.pdbx_strand_id
1 'polypeptide(L)'
;MDMPLKFANILPPLPYNQATWNTARISRNTTTGELEFELSAREMAGISNVWHPTLVDFLCLQKIKSMGLFVQLCTLTPDSTHEHRSSTGKRVIAKMARFEWEIQYLAQENLAYQLLHGTDIGPRVLGQIHEQGRVIGILLEIAPGRAAGIEDLPQCRAALKRLHSMRILHGDCNRHNFIVGSGGRLH
;
A
#
# COMPACT_ATOMS: atom_id res chain seq x y z
N MET A 1 7.63 -24.60 10.22
CA MET A 1 6.25 -25.08 10.04
C MET A 1 5.34 -23.96 10.48
N ASP A 2 4.83 -23.16 9.56
CA ASP A 2 3.79 -22.17 9.86
C ASP A 2 2.47 -22.93 10.04
N MET A 3 2.02 -23.10 11.28
CA MET A 3 0.61 -23.40 11.51
C MET A 3 -0.15 -22.09 11.35
N PRO A 4 -1.00 -21.92 10.32
CA PRO A 4 -1.80 -20.71 10.21
C PRO A 4 -2.72 -20.63 11.44
N LEU A 5 -2.58 -19.55 12.20
CA LEU A 5 -3.49 -19.24 13.31
C LEU A 5 -4.91 -19.19 12.75
N LYS A 6 -5.74 -20.17 13.11
CA LYS A 6 -7.17 -20.12 12.83
C LYS A 6 -7.80 -19.17 13.84
N PHE A 7 -7.78 -17.87 13.54
CA PHE A 7 -8.32 -16.83 14.43
C PHE A 7 -9.79 -17.09 14.82
N ALA A 8 -10.59 -17.71 13.94
CA ALA A 8 -11.96 -18.12 14.26
C ALA A 8 -12.07 -19.05 15.49
N ASN A 9 -11.00 -19.79 15.82
CA ASN A 9 -10.96 -20.71 16.95
C ASN A 9 -10.32 -20.09 18.20
N ILE A 10 -9.75 -18.87 18.09
CA ILE A 10 -8.96 -18.22 19.15
C ILE A 10 -9.66 -16.96 19.66
N LEU A 11 -10.42 -16.28 18.79
CA LEU A 11 -11.21 -15.12 19.14
C LEU A 11 -12.56 -15.55 19.74
N PRO A 12 -13.18 -14.74 20.62
CA PRO A 12 -14.56 -14.98 21.04
C PRO A 12 -15.51 -14.93 19.82
N PRO A 13 -16.76 -15.43 19.93
CA PRO A 13 -17.70 -15.49 18.81
C PRO A 13 -18.22 -14.09 18.43
N LEU A 14 -17.40 -13.33 17.69
CA LEU A 14 -17.75 -12.01 17.19
C LEU A 14 -18.88 -12.10 16.14
N PRO A 15 -19.82 -11.14 16.10
CA PRO A 15 -20.92 -11.14 15.15
C PRO A 15 -20.46 -10.63 13.77
N TYR A 16 -19.72 -11.47 13.04
CA TYR A 16 -19.13 -11.11 11.72
C TYR A 16 -20.14 -10.77 10.63
N ASN A 17 -21.41 -11.16 10.80
CA ASN A 17 -22.50 -10.85 9.87
C ASN A 17 -23.13 -9.47 10.12
N GLN A 18 -22.73 -8.77 11.18
CA GLN A 18 -23.23 -7.44 11.50
C GLN A 18 -22.23 -6.38 11.03
N ALA A 19 -22.69 -5.46 10.18
CA ALA A 19 -21.89 -4.32 9.71
C ALA A 19 -21.90 -3.12 10.69
N THR A 20 -22.26 -3.34 11.96
CA THR A 20 -22.45 -2.29 12.99
C THR A 20 -21.17 -1.97 13.76
N TRP A 21 -20.06 -2.64 13.47
CA TRP A 21 -18.80 -2.49 14.19
C TRP A 21 -17.62 -2.64 13.23
N ASN A 22 -16.52 -1.97 13.56
CA ASN A 22 -15.24 -2.10 12.85
C ASN A 22 -14.05 -2.22 13.79
N THR A 23 -14.29 -2.12 15.11
CA THR A 23 -13.28 -2.29 16.15
C THR A 23 -13.81 -3.28 17.18
N ALA A 24 -12.99 -4.27 17.53
CA ALA A 24 -13.24 -5.19 18.64
C ALA A 24 -12.08 -5.11 19.63
N ARG A 25 -12.37 -4.82 20.90
CA ARG A 25 -11.42 -4.95 22.00
C ARG A 25 -11.64 -6.31 22.65
N ILE A 26 -10.64 -7.18 22.60
CA ILE A 26 -10.70 -8.51 23.22
C ILE A 26 -9.88 -8.50 24.50
N SER A 27 -10.47 -8.97 25.58
CA SER A 27 -9.83 -9.06 26.89
C SER A 27 -10.13 -10.39 27.55
N ARG A 28 -9.32 -10.75 28.54
CA ARG A 28 -9.59 -11.92 29.39
C ARG A 28 -10.24 -11.44 30.68
N ASN A 29 -11.39 -12.01 31.01
CA ASN A 29 -12.06 -11.76 32.29
C ASN A 29 -11.13 -12.23 33.43
N THR A 30 -10.87 -11.37 34.41
CA THR A 30 -9.93 -11.66 35.50
C THR A 30 -10.46 -12.66 36.52
N THR A 31 -11.77 -12.87 36.57
CA THR A 31 -12.44 -13.78 37.51
C THR A 31 -12.70 -15.15 36.88
N THR A 32 -13.24 -15.19 35.65
CA THR A 32 -13.59 -16.46 34.99
C THR A 32 -12.47 -16.99 34.11
N GLY A 33 -11.52 -16.15 33.70
CA GLY A 33 -10.47 -16.50 32.75
C GLY A 33 -10.95 -16.63 31.30
N GLU A 34 -12.24 -16.43 31.04
CA GLU A 34 -12.85 -16.50 29.70
C GLU A 34 -12.50 -15.27 28.85
N LEU A 35 -12.62 -15.39 27.52
CA LEU A 35 -12.45 -14.28 26.61
C LEU A 35 -13.75 -13.49 26.51
N GLU A 36 -13.65 -12.18 26.69
CA GLU A 36 -14.73 -11.22 26.48
C GLU A 36 -14.35 -10.25 25.37
N PHE A 37 -15.36 -9.58 24.82
CA PHE A 37 -15.15 -8.56 23.80
C PHE A 37 -16.09 -7.37 23.97
N GLU A 38 -15.60 -6.22 23.54
CA GLU A 38 -16.37 -4.99 23.39
C GLU A 38 -16.30 -4.56 21.93
N LEU A 39 -17.46 -4.32 21.33
CA LEU A 39 -17.57 -3.86 19.94
C LEU A 39 -17.82 -2.36 19.89
N SER A 40 -17.19 -1.70 18.95
CA SER A 40 -17.47 -0.31 18.64
C SER A 40 -17.36 -0.05 17.15
N ALA A 41 -18.04 1.02 16.72
CA ALA A 41 -17.85 1.64 15.42
C ALA A 41 -17.21 2.99 15.63
N ARG A 42 -16.15 3.26 14.87
CA ARG A 42 -15.52 4.59 14.82
C ARG A 42 -15.07 4.90 13.41
N GLU A 43 -14.91 6.16 13.09
CA GLU A 43 -14.24 6.55 11.86
C GLU A 43 -12.76 6.14 11.97
N MET A 44 -12.28 5.36 11.00
CA MET A 44 -10.87 4.96 10.92
C MET A 44 -10.15 5.87 9.94
N ALA A 45 -8.95 6.32 10.30
CA ALA A 45 -8.17 7.18 9.43
C ALA A 45 -7.95 6.53 8.05
N GLY A 46 -8.18 7.30 6.98
CA GLY A 46 -7.92 6.92 5.60
C GLY A 46 -7.17 8.04 4.88
N ILE A 47 -6.59 7.72 3.73
CA ILE A 47 -6.03 8.73 2.83
C ILE A 47 -7.21 9.48 2.20
N SER A 48 -7.42 10.73 2.61
CA SER A 48 -8.55 11.55 2.12
C SER A 48 -8.38 12.02 0.68
N ASN A 49 -7.13 12.22 0.23
CA ASN A 49 -6.81 12.68 -1.10
C ASN A 49 -6.90 11.53 -2.13
N VAL A 50 -8.12 11.30 -2.64
CA VAL A 50 -8.39 10.33 -3.70
C VAL A 50 -8.37 11.05 -5.04
N TRP A 51 -7.37 10.75 -5.87
CA TRP A 51 -7.12 11.47 -7.12
C TRP A 51 -7.02 10.53 -8.33
N HIS A 52 -6.79 9.23 -8.12
CA HIS A 52 -6.72 8.27 -9.19
C HIS A 52 -8.13 7.70 -9.47
N PRO A 53 -8.57 7.59 -10.74
CA PRO A 53 -9.93 7.11 -11.05
C PRO A 53 -10.12 5.63 -10.68
N THR A 54 -9.04 4.85 -10.66
CA THR A 54 -9.06 3.43 -10.28
C THR A 54 -8.87 3.25 -8.78
N LEU A 55 -9.82 2.54 -8.18
CA LEU A 55 -9.79 2.05 -6.81
C LEU A 55 -9.71 0.52 -6.84
N VAL A 56 -8.78 -0.06 -6.06
CA VAL A 56 -8.55 -1.51 -6.01
C VAL A 56 -8.82 -2.00 -4.60
N ASP A 57 -9.75 -2.95 -4.47
CA ASP A 57 -10.01 -3.61 -3.20
C ASP A 57 -8.76 -4.38 -2.77
N PHE A 58 -8.34 -4.22 -1.52
CA PHE A 58 -7.17 -4.92 -0.98
C PHE A 58 -7.32 -6.46 -1.07
N LEU A 59 -8.55 -6.99 -1.07
CA LEU A 59 -8.83 -8.41 -1.25
C LEU A 59 -8.51 -8.91 -2.66
N CYS A 60 -8.39 -8.01 -3.64
CA CYS A 60 -7.92 -8.33 -4.99
C CYS A 60 -6.38 -8.46 -5.08
N LEU A 61 -5.65 -8.21 -3.99
CA LEU A 61 -4.19 -8.27 -3.95
C LEU A 61 -3.72 -9.56 -3.29
N GLN A 62 -3.21 -10.49 -4.09
CA GLN A 62 -2.54 -11.67 -3.58
C GLN A 62 -1.06 -11.36 -3.33
N LYS A 63 -0.67 -11.31 -2.05
CA LYS A 63 0.72 -11.07 -1.64
C LYS A 63 1.64 -12.21 -2.11
N ILE A 64 2.73 -11.83 -2.78
CA ILE A 64 3.85 -12.72 -3.12
C ILE A 64 4.93 -12.63 -2.04
N LYS A 65 5.37 -11.40 -1.71
CA LYS A 65 6.36 -11.17 -0.64
C LYS A 65 6.29 -9.76 -0.07
N SER A 66 6.73 -9.61 1.17
CA SER A 66 7.02 -8.30 1.76
C SER A 66 8.37 -7.78 1.24
N MET A 67 8.43 -6.50 0.89
CA MET A 67 9.64 -5.79 0.48
C MET A 67 10.04 -4.68 1.46
N GLY A 68 9.16 -4.35 2.40
CA GLY A 68 9.38 -3.40 3.48
C GLY A 68 8.19 -3.42 4.42
N LEU A 69 8.12 -2.45 5.33
CA LEU A 69 7.02 -2.33 6.30
C LEU A 69 5.67 -2.16 5.60
N PHE A 70 5.59 -1.25 4.63
CA PHE A 70 4.35 -0.92 3.92
C PHE A 70 4.34 -1.43 2.47
N VAL A 71 5.45 -2.02 2.01
CA VAL A 71 5.66 -2.35 0.60
C VAL A 71 5.55 -3.85 0.39
N GLN A 72 4.64 -4.26 -0.49
CA GLN A 72 4.40 -5.65 -0.86
C GLN A 72 4.45 -5.81 -2.37
N LEU A 73 5.04 -6.92 -2.82
CA LEU A 73 4.87 -7.38 -4.18
C LEU A 73 3.63 -8.26 -4.21
N CYS A 74 2.68 -7.94 -5.08
CA CYS A 74 1.40 -8.65 -5.20
C CYS A 74 1.12 -9.05 -6.65
N THR A 75 0.23 -10.03 -6.83
CA THR A 75 -0.50 -10.25 -8.08
C THR A 75 -1.92 -9.75 -7.94
N LEU A 76 -2.45 -9.11 -8.98
CA LEU A 76 -3.87 -8.80 -9.06
C LEU A 76 -4.67 -10.06 -9.38
N THR A 77 -5.65 -10.37 -8.55
CA THR A 77 -6.64 -11.42 -8.82
C THR A 77 -7.77 -10.85 -9.69
N PRO A 78 -8.51 -11.71 -10.43
CA PRO A 78 -9.68 -11.25 -11.16
C PRO A 78 -10.70 -10.73 -10.14
N ASP A 79 -11.04 -9.46 -10.27
CA ASP A 79 -12.11 -8.86 -9.49
C ASP A 79 -13.46 -9.50 -9.86
N SER A 80 -14.35 -9.64 -8.88
CA SER A 80 -15.77 -9.95 -9.10
C SER A 80 -16.50 -8.73 -9.69
N THR A 81 -15.90 -7.54 -9.66
CA THR A 81 -16.32 -6.38 -10.44
C THR A 81 -15.60 -6.33 -11.80
N HIS A 82 -16.35 -6.01 -12.85
CA HIS A 82 -15.97 -6.25 -14.25
C HIS A 82 -14.77 -5.42 -14.79
N GLU A 83 -14.14 -4.57 -13.99
CA GLU A 83 -13.17 -3.56 -14.46
C GLU A 83 -11.73 -4.06 -14.62
N HIS A 84 -11.40 -5.25 -14.09
CA HIS A 84 -10.00 -5.69 -13.98
C HIS A 84 -9.65 -7.02 -14.65
N ARG A 85 -10.55 -7.61 -15.46
CA ARG A 85 -10.29 -8.89 -16.15
C ARG A 85 -8.99 -8.91 -16.97
N SER A 86 -8.64 -7.78 -17.60
CA SER A 86 -7.39 -7.65 -18.40
C SER A 86 -6.10 -7.53 -17.55
N SER A 87 -6.20 -7.36 -16.23
CA SER A 87 -5.06 -7.17 -15.33
C SER A 87 -4.77 -8.41 -14.47
N THR A 88 -5.54 -9.48 -14.64
CA THR A 88 -5.39 -10.75 -13.91
C THR A 88 -3.96 -11.29 -14.05
N GLY A 89 -3.32 -11.61 -12.92
CA GLY A 89 -1.95 -12.16 -12.89
C GLY A 89 -0.85 -11.12 -13.07
N LYS A 90 -1.19 -9.83 -13.28
CA LYS A 90 -0.20 -8.76 -13.35
C LYS A 90 0.47 -8.56 -11.98
N ARG A 91 1.80 -8.53 -11.98
CA ARG A 91 2.61 -8.22 -10.79
C ARG A 91 2.67 -6.71 -10.57
N VAL A 92 2.44 -6.29 -9.34
CA VAL A 92 2.31 -4.89 -8.92
C VAL A 92 2.98 -4.66 -7.56
N ILE A 93 3.33 -3.41 -7.27
CA ILE A 93 3.79 -3.01 -5.95
C ILE A 93 2.62 -2.35 -5.21
N ALA A 94 2.23 -2.94 -4.08
CA ALA A 94 1.25 -2.36 -3.17
C ALA A 94 1.98 -1.66 -2.02
N LYS A 95 1.75 -0.35 -1.88
CA LYS A 95 2.17 0.42 -0.71
C LYS A 95 0.94 0.75 0.13
N MET A 96 0.74 0.08 1.27
CA MET A 96 -0.49 0.19 2.06
C MET A 96 -0.24 0.14 3.57
N ALA A 97 -1.08 0.86 4.31
CA ALA A 97 -1.04 0.91 5.76
C ALA A 97 -1.61 -0.39 6.34
N ARG A 98 -0.92 -0.94 7.33
CA ARG A 98 -1.37 -2.09 8.12
C ARG A 98 -2.03 -1.63 9.41
N PHE A 99 -1.64 -0.45 9.88
CA PHE A 99 -2.17 0.18 11.07
C PHE A 99 -2.58 1.62 10.78
N GLU A 100 -3.53 2.12 11.57
CA GLU A 100 -4.11 3.44 11.39
C GLU A 100 -3.07 4.57 11.48
N TRP A 101 -2.09 4.48 12.40
CA TRP A 101 -1.03 5.48 12.52
C TRP A 101 -0.08 5.54 11.33
N GLU A 102 -0.08 4.52 10.46
CA GLU A 102 0.76 4.49 9.24
C GLU A 102 0.14 5.31 8.10
N ILE A 103 -1.16 5.61 8.16
CA ILE A 103 -1.92 6.33 7.12
C ILE A 103 -1.30 7.69 6.81
N GLN A 104 -0.83 8.41 7.83
CA GLN A 104 -0.21 9.73 7.64
C GLN A 104 1.02 9.69 6.73
N TYR A 105 1.84 8.63 6.82
CA TYR A 105 3.04 8.49 5.99
C TYR A 105 2.65 8.21 4.53
N LEU A 106 1.67 7.34 4.31
CA LEU A 106 1.18 7.06 2.96
C LEU A 106 0.37 8.21 2.37
N ALA A 107 -0.29 9.04 3.16
CA ALA A 107 -0.96 10.24 2.68
C ALA A 107 0.05 11.25 2.08
N GLN A 108 1.21 11.41 2.70
CA GLN A 108 2.29 12.24 2.17
C GLN A 108 2.89 11.66 0.89
N GLU A 109 3.16 10.35 0.88
CA GLU A 109 3.63 9.67 -0.33
C GLU A 109 2.59 9.73 -1.47
N ASN A 110 1.30 9.63 -1.14
CA ASN A 110 0.19 9.77 -2.09
C ASN A 110 0.12 11.15 -2.73
N LEU A 111 0.34 12.20 -1.94
CA LEU A 111 0.45 13.55 -2.47
C LEU A 111 1.65 13.70 -3.41
N ALA A 112 2.82 13.13 -3.04
CA ALA A 112 3.99 13.16 -3.90
C ALA A 112 3.70 12.48 -5.25
N TYR A 113 3.08 11.30 -5.25
CA TYR A 113 2.68 10.62 -6.49
C TYR A 113 1.64 11.38 -7.31
N GLN A 114 0.71 12.09 -6.66
CA GLN A 114 -0.24 12.96 -7.38
C GLN A 114 0.50 14.08 -8.11
N LEU A 115 1.45 14.74 -7.45
CA LEU A 115 2.23 15.83 -8.05
C LEU A 115 3.15 15.31 -9.18
N LEU A 116 3.62 14.07 -9.07
CA LEU A 116 4.42 13.40 -10.11
C LEU A 116 3.58 12.77 -11.21
N HIS A 117 2.26 12.73 -11.08
CA HIS A 117 1.39 12.09 -12.05
C HIS A 117 1.48 12.79 -13.41
N GLY A 118 1.69 12.01 -14.47
CA GLY A 118 1.90 12.53 -15.83
C GLY A 118 3.33 13.01 -16.12
N THR A 119 4.22 13.02 -15.13
CA THR A 119 5.66 13.17 -15.35
C THR A 119 6.30 11.83 -15.71
N ASP A 120 7.56 11.86 -16.10
CA ASP A 120 8.40 10.68 -16.36
C ASP A 120 9.26 10.28 -15.14
N ILE A 121 9.06 10.92 -13.98
CA ILE A 121 9.78 10.68 -12.72
C ILE A 121 8.98 9.69 -11.86
N GLY A 122 9.65 8.65 -11.35
CA GLY A 122 9.02 7.65 -10.51
C GLY A 122 8.28 6.55 -11.30
N PRO A 123 7.79 5.52 -10.59
CA PRO A 123 6.91 4.51 -11.15
C PRO A 123 5.52 5.08 -11.43
N ARG A 124 4.84 4.56 -12.46
CA ARG A 124 3.44 4.89 -12.70
C ARG A 124 2.53 4.33 -11.60
N VAL A 125 1.61 5.19 -11.16
CA VAL A 125 0.50 4.81 -10.28
C VAL A 125 -0.58 4.12 -11.09
N LEU A 126 -1.04 2.97 -10.61
CA LEU A 126 -2.06 2.14 -11.24
C LEU A 126 -3.44 2.27 -10.58
N GLY A 127 -3.48 2.77 -9.35
CA GLY A 127 -4.70 2.86 -8.55
C GLY A 127 -4.42 3.24 -7.11
N GLN A 128 -5.48 3.53 -6.36
CA GLN A 128 -5.43 3.63 -4.90
C GLN A 128 -6.06 2.39 -4.30
N ILE A 129 -5.49 1.90 -3.20
CA ILE A 129 -5.91 0.66 -2.54
C ILE A 129 -6.91 1.01 -1.44
N HIS A 130 -8.05 0.32 -1.41
CA HIS A 130 -9.05 0.50 -0.37
C HIS A 130 -9.43 -0.80 0.34
N GLU A 131 -9.96 -0.65 1.55
CA GLU A 131 -10.70 -1.67 2.26
C GLU A 131 -12.09 -1.11 2.59
N GLN A 132 -13.15 -1.72 2.05
CA GLN A 132 -14.53 -1.26 2.29
C GLN A 132 -14.72 0.27 2.06
N GLY A 133 -14.12 0.82 1.00
CA GLY A 133 -14.16 2.25 0.66
C GLY A 133 -13.15 3.13 1.39
N ARG A 134 -12.53 2.67 2.49
CA ARG A 134 -11.45 3.41 3.17
C ARG A 134 -10.15 3.24 2.40
N VAL A 135 -9.62 4.33 1.84
CA VAL A 135 -8.34 4.29 1.11
C VAL A 135 -7.18 4.17 2.10
N ILE A 136 -6.36 3.13 1.91
CA ILE A 136 -5.26 2.76 2.81
C ILE A 136 -3.90 2.74 2.11
N GLY A 137 -3.85 2.96 0.79
CA GLY A 137 -2.60 2.84 0.07
C GLY A 137 -2.67 3.19 -1.41
N ILE A 138 -1.57 2.89 -2.10
CA ILE A 138 -1.33 3.20 -3.50
C ILE A 138 -0.81 1.94 -4.18
N LEU A 139 -1.29 1.70 -5.39
CA LEU A 139 -0.85 0.62 -6.26
C LEU A 139 0.07 1.19 -7.34
N LEU A 140 1.26 0.62 -7.49
CA LEU A 140 2.27 1.07 -8.43
C LEU A 140 2.63 -0.05 -9.40
N GLU A 141 3.10 0.33 -10.58
CA GLU A 141 3.79 -0.60 -11.46
C GLU A 141 5.14 -1.03 -10.85
N ILE A 142 5.68 -2.13 -11.36
CA ILE A 142 7.06 -2.50 -11.08
C ILE A 142 7.93 -1.72 -12.06
N ALA A 143 8.71 -0.76 -11.56
CA ALA A 143 9.70 -0.08 -12.36
C ALA A 143 10.73 -1.10 -12.88
N PRO A 144 10.88 -1.27 -14.20
CA PRO A 144 11.87 -2.18 -14.75
C PRO A 144 13.28 -1.58 -14.57
N GLY A 145 14.22 -2.36 -14.07
CA GLY A 145 15.60 -1.90 -13.96
C GLY A 145 16.38 -2.48 -12.79
N ARG A 146 17.54 -1.90 -12.55
CA ARG A 146 18.40 -2.18 -11.39
C ARG A 146 18.45 -0.99 -10.45
N ALA A 147 18.78 -1.22 -9.18
CA ALA A 147 19.15 -0.13 -8.29
C ALA A 147 20.39 0.60 -8.83
N ALA A 148 20.45 1.92 -8.64
CA ALA A 148 21.57 2.73 -9.08
C ALA A 148 22.90 2.31 -8.41
N GLY A 149 23.97 2.36 -9.20
CA GLY A 149 25.35 2.24 -8.75
C GLY A 149 26.04 3.62 -8.67
N ILE A 150 27.32 3.62 -8.33
CA ILE A 150 28.10 4.88 -8.25
C ILE A 150 28.26 5.53 -9.62
N GLU A 151 28.30 4.73 -10.68
CA GLU A 151 28.37 5.14 -12.07
C GLU A 151 27.13 5.90 -12.54
N ASP A 152 25.98 5.70 -11.88
CA ASP A 152 24.71 6.36 -12.20
C ASP A 152 24.50 7.66 -11.41
N LEU A 153 25.46 8.07 -10.56
CA LEU A 153 25.34 9.26 -9.71
C LEU A 153 25.03 10.54 -10.50
N PRO A 154 25.63 10.81 -11.68
CA PRO A 154 25.24 11.96 -12.50
C PRO A 154 23.75 11.96 -12.87
N GLN A 155 23.20 10.79 -13.24
CA GLN A 155 21.80 10.61 -13.60
C GLN A 155 20.89 10.77 -12.37
N CYS A 156 21.26 10.21 -11.21
CA CYS A 156 20.52 10.39 -9.96
C CYS A 156 20.45 11.89 -9.59
N ARG A 157 21.57 12.62 -9.72
CA ARG A 157 21.61 14.07 -9.48
C ARG A 157 20.72 14.84 -10.46
N ALA A 158 20.69 14.43 -11.73
CA ALA A 158 19.81 15.04 -12.72
C ALA A 158 18.33 14.82 -12.39
N ALA A 159 17.94 13.59 -12.00
CA ALA A 159 16.57 13.29 -11.56
C ALA A 159 16.16 14.12 -10.34
N LEU A 160 17.04 14.23 -9.33
CA LEU A 160 16.79 15.06 -8.16
C LEU A 160 16.65 16.54 -8.50
N LYS A 161 17.45 17.08 -9.43
CA LYS A 161 17.30 18.47 -9.88
C LYS A 161 15.91 18.73 -10.48
N ARG A 162 15.38 17.76 -11.25
CA ARG A 162 14.04 17.85 -11.82
C ARG A 162 12.98 17.80 -10.72
N LEU A 163 13.13 16.90 -9.76
CA LEU A 163 12.25 16.82 -8.59
C LEU A 163 12.24 18.16 -7.81
N HIS A 164 13.42 18.72 -7.57
CA HIS A 164 13.57 20.02 -6.89
C HIS A 164 13.00 21.19 -7.69
N SER A 165 13.04 21.16 -9.03
CA SER A 165 12.39 22.19 -9.85
C SER A 165 10.87 22.23 -9.69
N MET A 166 10.26 21.11 -9.27
CA MET A 166 8.84 21.04 -8.90
C MET A 166 8.61 21.35 -7.42
N ARG A 167 9.64 21.79 -6.69
CA ARG A 167 9.64 22.08 -5.25
C ARG A 167 9.32 20.86 -4.38
N ILE A 168 9.62 19.65 -4.89
CA ILE A 168 9.46 18.40 -4.14
C ILE A 168 10.83 17.99 -3.61
N LEU A 169 10.89 17.68 -2.32
CA LEU A 169 12.06 17.08 -1.68
C LEU A 169 11.80 15.58 -1.48
N HIS A 170 12.69 14.71 -1.95
CA HIS A 170 12.51 13.26 -1.80
C HIS A 170 12.59 12.80 -0.33
N GLY A 171 13.46 13.40 0.49
CA GLY A 171 13.56 13.13 1.93
C GLY A 171 14.28 11.83 2.34
N ASP A 172 14.53 10.90 1.40
CA ASP A 172 15.24 9.62 1.62
C ASP A 172 16.05 9.23 0.38
N CYS A 173 17.04 10.06 0.02
CA CYS A 173 17.89 9.80 -1.14
C CYS A 173 18.92 8.73 -0.82
N ASN A 174 18.69 7.49 -1.25
CA ASN A 174 19.66 6.40 -1.18
C ASN A 174 19.65 5.57 -2.48
N ARG A 175 20.71 4.80 -2.73
CA ARG A 175 20.90 4.09 -4.01
C ARG A 175 19.78 3.10 -4.37
N HIS A 176 19.05 2.61 -3.38
CA HIS A 176 17.95 1.65 -3.58
C HIS A 176 16.64 2.31 -3.99
N ASN A 177 16.53 3.63 -3.84
CA ASN A 177 15.36 4.43 -4.24
C ASN A 177 15.49 5.01 -5.66
N PHE A 178 16.60 4.74 -6.36
CA PHE A 178 16.79 5.11 -7.77
C PHE A 178 16.82 3.83 -8.61
N ILE A 179 15.91 3.72 -9.59
CA ILE A 179 15.84 2.56 -10.47
C ILE A 179 16.29 2.97 -11.88
N VAL A 180 17.39 2.40 -12.32
CA VAL A 180 17.95 2.61 -13.65
C VAL A 180 17.35 1.58 -14.60
N GLY A 181 16.46 2.05 -15.46
CA GLY A 181 15.82 1.29 -16.51
C GLY A 181 16.66 1.19 -17.79
N SER A 182 16.15 0.43 -18.75
CA SER A 182 16.79 0.25 -20.07
C SER A 182 16.96 1.60 -20.77
N GLY A 183 18.14 1.82 -21.37
CA GLY A 183 18.48 3.09 -22.02
C GLY A 183 18.91 4.22 -21.07
N GLY A 184 19.16 3.92 -19.79
CA GLY A 184 19.62 4.90 -18.81
C GLY A 184 18.52 5.82 -18.27
N ARG A 185 17.25 5.52 -18.58
CA ARG A 185 16.10 6.19 -17.97
C ARG A 185 16.09 5.88 -16.48
N LEU A 186 15.90 6.91 -15.67
CA LEU A 186 15.88 6.79 -14.22
C LEU A 186 14.46 7.00 -13.70
N HIS A 187 14.01 6.05 -12.90
CA HIS A 187 12.73 6.06 -12.18
C HIS A 187 12.97 6.37 -10.71
#